data_AF-A0A561V3Q4-F1
#
_entry.id   AF-A0A561V3Q4-F1
#
_cell.length_a   1.000
_cell.length_b   1.000
_cell.length_c   1.000
_cell.angle_alpha   90.00
_cell.angle_beta   90.00
_cell.angle_gamma   90.00
#
_symmetry.space_group_name_H-M   'P 1'
#
loop_
_entity.id
_entity.type
_entity.pdbx_description
1 polymer ?
#
loop_
_entity_poly.entity_id
_entity_poly.type
_entity_poly.pdbx_seq_one_letter_code
_entity_poly.pdbx_strand_id
1 'polypeptide(L)'
;MGHGARKQLAELLGDAQRRGDFSTRIEMSARALRIEVDGVGELPLPLPFVVDTSRNGNGSNGQWCKPSGRHIGTPTRLGGGAEMLLWMKTPGESDGNRGVGAGSSAGQFLPEVAYKMIYRY
;
A
#
# COMPACT_ATOMS: atom_id res chain seq x y z
N MET A 1 4.87 19.67 24.75
CA MET A 1 3.69 19.45 23.88
C MET A 1 3.75 18.12 23.10
N GLY A 2 4.31 17.02 23.65
CA GLY A 2 4.70 15.84 22.83
C GLY A 2 4.00 14.51 23.13
N HIS A 3 3.12 14.45 24.13
CA HIS A 3 2.48 13.18 24.54
C HIS A 3 1.14 12.92 23.82
N GLY A 4 0.36 13.98 23.55
CA GLY A 4 -0.91 13.89 22.82
C GLY A 4 -0.75 13.50 21.35
N ALA A 5 0.21 14.13 20.64
CA ALA A 5 0.48 13.84 19.23
C ALA A 5 0.95 12.39 18.99
N ARG A 6 1.81 11.86 19.88
CA ARG A 6 2.28 10.46 19.80
C ARG A 6 1.15 9.45 20.02
N LYS A 7 0.24 9.73 20.96
CA LYS A 7 -0.92 8.89 21.23
C LYS A 7 -1.89 8.91 20.05
N GLN A 8 -2.14 10.10 19.49
CA GLN A 8 -3.00 10.28 18.33
C GLN A 8 -2.42 9.59 17.08
N LEU A 9 -1.10 9.65 16.88
CA LEU A 9 -0.43 8.92 15.80
C LEU A 9 -0.53 7.40 15.99
N ALA A 10 -0.30 6.89 17.19
CA ALA A 10 -0.42 5.45 17.48
C ALA A 10 -1.87 4.94 17.30
N GLU A 11 -2.86 5.75 17.66
CA GLU A 11 -4.28 5.45 17.44
C GLU A 11 -4.63 5.47 15.95
N LEU A 12 -4.16 6.46 15.19
CA LEU A 12 -4.36 6.55 13.74
C LEU A 12 -3.67 5.40 12.99
N LEU A 13 -2.46 5.01 13.38
CA LEU A 13 -1.74 3.88 12.81
C LEU A 13 -2.41 2.55 13.17
N GLY A 14 -2.82 2.38 14.43
CA GLY A 14 -3.58 1.21 14.88
C GLY A 14 -4.93 1.09 14.18
N ASP A 15 -5.61 2.20 13.94
CA ASP A 15 -6.85 2.28 13.19
C ASP A 15 -6.66 1.98 11.70
N ALA A 16 -5.63 2.54 11.06
CA ALA A 16 -5.29 2.25 9.67
C ALA A 16 -4.98 0.75 9.48
N GLN A 17 -4.23 0.16 10.42
CA GLN A 17 -3.94 -1.26 10.45
C GLN A 17 -5.19 -2.13 10.69
N ARG A 18 -6.09 -1.71 11.60
CA ARG A 18 -7.38 -2.39 11.84
C ARG A 18 -8.34 -2.28 10.65
N ARG A 19 -8.34 -1.14 9.96
CA ARG A 19 -9.20 -0.89 8.79
C ARG A 19 -8.65 -1.51 7.51
N GLY A 20 -7.43 -2.03 7.51
CA GLY A 20 -6.77 -2.55 6.32
C GLY A 20 -6.51 -1.47 5.26
N ASP A 21 -6.46 -0.21 5.69
CA ASP A 21 -6.32 0.97 4.82
C ASP A 21 -4.84 1.17 4.48
N PHE A 22 -4.28 0.20 3.75
CA PHE A 22 -2.89 0.23 3.27
C PHE A 22 -2.88 0.72 1.82
N SER A 23 -3.17 1.99 1.60
CA SER A 23 -2.83 2.63 0.34
C SER A 23 -1.69 3.61 0.53
N THR A 24 -0.47 3.20 0.19
CA THR A 24 0.58 4.16 -0.18
C THR A 24 0.47 4.45 -1.66
N ARG A 25 -0.29 5.49 -2.02
CA ARG A 25 -0.08 6.20 -3.29
C ARG A 25 1.04 7.20 -3.06
N ILE A 26 2.25 6.87 -3.51
CA ILE A 26 3.33 7.83 -3.72
C ILE A 26 3.86 7.58 -5.13
N GLU A 27 3.24 8.25 -6.12
CA GLU A 27 3.94 8.51 -7.38
C GLU A 27 4.67 9.84 -7.20
N MET A 28 5.84 9.77 -6.59
CA MET A 28 6.76 10.88 -6.51
C MET A 28 8.07 10.40 -7.12
N SER A 29 8.61 11.17 -8.06
CA SER A 29 10.06 11.10 -8.33
C SER A 29 10.77 11.12 -6.98
N ALA A 30 11.81 10.30 -6.77
CA ALA A 30 12.55 10.28 -5.50
C ALA A 30 13.05 11.69 -5.08
N ARG A 31 13.13 12.64 -6.02
CA ARG A 31 13.45 14.06 -5.78
C ARG A 31 12.27 14.92 -5.29
N ALA A 32 11.04 14.44 -5.39
CA ALA A 32 9.83 15.15 -4.99
C ALA A 32 9.28 14.66 -3.65
N LEU A 33 9.68 13.49 -3.16
CA LEU A 33 9.14 12.86 -1.95
C LEU A 33 9.57 13.60 -0.67
N ARG A 34 8.80 14.59 -0.22
CA ARG A 34 9.03 15.23 1.08
C ARG A 34 8.47 14.37 2.20
N ILE A 35 9.33 13.89 3.08
CA ILE A 35 8.93 13.19 4.30
C ILE A 35 9.24 14.12 5.48
N GLU A 36 8.20 14.68 6.07
CA GLU A 36 8.30 15.46 7.30
C GLU A 36 7.89 14.57 8.48
N VAL A 37 8.75 14.49 9.48
CA VAL A 37 8.48 13.73 10.70
C VAL A 37 8.31 14.71 11.86
N ASP A 38 7.17 14.62 12.55
CA ASP A 38 6.85 15.48 13.70
C ASP A 38 7.99 15.52 14.72
N GLY A 39 8.53 16.72 14.96
CA GLY A 39 9.63 16.96 15.90
C GLY A 39 11.03 16.63 15.38
N VAL A 40 11.16 16.19 14.14
CA VAL A 40 12.44 15.92 13.45
C VAL A 40 12.63 16.85 12.25
N GLY A 41 11.54 17.28 11.59
CA GLY A 41 11.56 18.13 10.40
C GLY A 41 11.61 17.32 9.10
N GLU A 42 11.91 17.99 7.99
CA GLU A 42 12.03 17.35 6.67
C GLU A 42 13.29 16.48 6.61
N LEU A 43 13.13 15.22 6.23
CA LEU A 43 14.25 14.28 6.12
C LEU A 43 15.07 14.56 4.85
N PRO A 44 16.42 14.52 4.92
CA PRO A 44 17.26 14.66 3.75
C PRO A 44 17.10 13.46 2.81
N LEU A 45 16.87 13.76 1.53
CA LEU A 45 16.68 12.77 0.46
C LEU A 45 17.96 12.58 -0.38
N PRO A 46 18.12 11.42 -1.05
CA PRO A 46 17.19 10.29 -1.07
C PRO A 46 17.34 9.40 0.16
N LEU A 47 16.21 9.03 0.76
CA LEU A 47 16.17 7.95 1.73
C LEU A 47 16.08 6.61 0.99
N PRO A 48 16.74 5.55 1.47
CA PRO A 48 16.50 4.21 0.97
C PRO A 48 15.02 3.85 1.19
N PHE A 49 14.40 3.28 0.15
CA PHE A 49 12.99 2.92 0.20
C PHE A 49 12.75 1.59 -0.50
N VAL A 50 11.64 0.96 -0.14
CA VAL A 50 11.11 -0.23 -0.79
C VAL A 50 9.74 0.08 -1.36
N VAL A 51 9.36 -0.61 -2.43
CA VAL A 51 8.05 -0.41 -3.09
C VAL A 51 7.24 -1.69 -3.04
N ASP A 52 5.99 -1.59 -2.57
CA ASP A 52 5.03 -2.69 -2.72
C ASP A 52 4.60 -2.81 -4.19
N THR A 53 4.91 -3.94 -4.80
CA THR A 53 4.61 -4.26 -6.19
C THR A 53 3.59 -5.39 -6.32
N SER A 54 2.96 -5.79 -5.22
CA SER A 54 1.97 -6.89 -5.18
C SER A 54 0.81 -6.71 -6.16
N ARG A 55 0.29 -5.48 -6.32
CA ARG A 55 -0.96 -5.19 -7.05
C ARG A 55 -0.88 -4.00 -8.01
N ASN A 56 0.32 -3.61 -8.44
CA ASN A 56 0.53 -2.40 -9.26
C ASN A 56 0.77 -2.66 -10.76
N GLY A 57 0.61 -3.90 -11.24
CA GLY A 57 0.92 -4.29 -12.63
C GLY A 57 0.02 -3.67 -13.72
N ASN A 58 -1.05 -2.97 -13.33
CA ASN A 58 -1.93 -2.21 -14.24
C ASN A 58 -2.15 -0.75 -13.80
N GLY A 59 -1.22 -0.20 -13.01
CA GLY A 59 -1.33 1.17 -12.50
C GLY A 59 -2.58 1.38 -11.65
N SER A 60 -2.94 2.65 -11.42
CA SER A 60 -4.06 3.05 -10.56
C SER A 60 -5.14 3.87 -11.25
N ASN A 61 -6.40 3.54 -10.96
CA ASN A 61 -7.57 4.32 -11.33
C ASN A 61 -8.04 5.28 -10.23
N GLY A 62 -7.21 5.51 -9.20
CA GLY A 62 -7.54 6.39 -8.07
C GLY A 62 -8.39 5.77 -6.96
N GLN A 63 -8.96 4.58 -7.17
CA GLN A 63 -9.65 3.82 -6.13
C GLN A 63 -8.67 2.89 -5.40
N TRP A 64 -8.85 2.75 -4.09
CA TRP A 64 -7.96 1.94 -3.24
C TRP A 64 -8.62 0.64 -2.74
N CYS A 65 -9.91 0.68 -2.39
CA CYS A 65 -10.59 -0.48 -1.78
C CYS A 65 -11.06 -1.45 -2.87
N LYS A 66 -10.32 -2.55 -3.06
CA LYS A 66 -10.59 -3.60 -4.06
C LYS A 66 -11.01 -3.08 -5.44
N PRO A 67 -10.23 -2.17 -6.07
CA PRO A 67 -10.47 -1.77 -7.46
C PRO A 67 -10.37 -3.00 -8.39
N SER A 68 -11.30 -3.12 -9.33
CA SER A 68 -11.21 -4.12 -10.41
C SER A 68 -10.05 -3.83 -11.37
N GLY A 69 -9.62 -4.83 -12.12
CA GLY A 69 -8.61 -4.70 -13.17
C GLY A 69 -7.19 -4.41 -12.69
N ARG A 70 -6.89 -4.58 -11.40
CA ARG A 70 -5.50 -4.59 -10.91
C ARG A 70 -4.83 -5.90 -11.27
N HIS A 71 -3.54 -5.84 -11.60
CA HIS A 71 -2.73 -7.01 -11.89
C HIS A 71 -1.58 -7.14 -10.90
N ILE A 72 -1.06 -8.35 -10.77
CA ILE A 72 0.21 -8.57 -10.06
C ILE A 72 1.31 -7.75 -10.74
N GLY A 73 2.15 -7.09 -9.93
CA GLY A 73 3.29 -6.34 -10.44
C GLY A 73 4.55 -7.20 -10.50
N THR A 74 5.69 -6.53 -10.48
CA THR A 74 7.01 -7.17 -10.50
C THR A 74 7.18 -8.08 -9.29
N PRO A 75 7.66 -9.34 -9.44
CA PRO A 75 7.97 -10.19 -8.30
C PRO A 75 9.04 -9.59 -7.37
N THR A 76 9.06 -10.03 -6.12
CA THR A 76 10.04 -9.62 -5.13
C THR A 76 11.47 -9.74 -5.66
N ARG A 77 12.24 -8.65 -5.59
CA ARG A 77 13.65 -8.61 -5.99
C ARG A 77 14.38 -7.43 -5.35
N LEU A 78 15.71 -7.53 -5.32
CA LEU A 78 16.58 -6.39 -5.03
C LEU A 78 16.62 -5.43 -6.24
N GLY A 79 16.71 -4.13 -6.00
CA GLY A 79 16.81 -3.10 -7.03
C GLY A 79 15.51 -2.83 -7.80
N GLY A 80 15.61 -2.13 -8.93
CA GLY A 80 14.47 -1.78 -9.79
C GLY A 80 13.92 -0.36 -9.58
N GLY A 81 14.79 0.59 -9.21
CA GLY A 81 14.45 1.99 -8.92
C GLY A 81 14.23 2.29 -7.44
N ALA A 82 14.16 1.24 -6.61
CA ALA A 82 14.14 1.25 -5.15
C ALA A 82 15.22 0.28 -4.63
N GLU A 83 15.46 0.24 -3.32
CA GLU A 83 16.34 -0.77 -2.72
C GLU A 83 15.81 -2.18 -2.97
N MET A 84 14.49 -2.35 -2.80
CA MET A 84 13.78 -3.59 -3.05
C MET A 84 12.38 -3.35 -3.58
N LEU A 85 11.93 -4.25 -4.44
CA LEU A 85 10.53 -4.45 -4.74
C LEU A 85 10.07 -5.63 -3.90
N LEU A 86 8.99 -5.44 -3.14
CA LEU A 86 8.42 -6.45 -2.26
C LEU A 86 6.95 -6.63 -2.57
N TRP A 87 6.40 -7.81 -2.27
CA TRP A 87 4.97 -7.99 -2.15
C TRP A 87 4.62 -7.91 -0.67
N MET A 88 4.24 -6.71 -0.21
CA MET A 88 3.88 -6.49 1.19
C MET A 88 2.42 -6.83 1.43
N LYS A 89 1.52 -6.37 0.55
CA LYS A 89 0.14 -6.86 0.51
C LYS A 89 0.06 -8.20 -0.20
N THR A 90 -0.71 -9.13 0.35
CA THR A 90 -1.01 -10.41 -0.30
C THR A 90 -1.98 -10.20 -1.48
N PRO A 91 -1.61 -10.52 -2.73
CA PRO A 91 -2.54 -10.47 -3.85
C PRO A 91 -3.73 -11.41 -3.62
N GLY A 92 -4.95 -10.90 -3.77
CA GLY A 92 -6.19 -11.64 -3.48
C GLY A 92 -6.75 -11.46 -2.07
N GLU A 93 -6.00 -10.83 -1.16
CA GLU A 93 -6.52 -10.49 0.16
C GLU A 93 -7.37 -9.23 0.10
N SER A 94 -8.52 -9.24 0.77
CA SER A 94 -9.46 -8.14 0.79
C SER A 94 -8.93 -6.90 1.53
N ASP A 95 -9.28 -5.72 1.01
CA ASP A 95 -9.02 -4.41 1.64
C ASP A 95 -10.20 -3.91 2.50
N GLY A 96 -11.28 -4.68 2.66
CA GLY A 96 -12.49 -4.24 3.39
C GLY A 96 -13.78 -4.71 2.73
N ASN A 97 -14.90 -4.00 2.91
CA ASN A 97 -16.21 -4.46 2.38
C ASN A 97 -16.60 -3.88 1.01
N ARG A 98 -15.90 -2.87 0.49
CA ARG A 98 -16.23 -2.18 -0.79
C ARG A 98 -15.44 -2.74 -1.98
N GLY A 99 -15.94 -2.57 -3.20
CA GLY A 99 -15.27 -3.04 -4.43
C GLY A 99 -15.55 -4.52 -4.75
N VAL A 100 -14.67 -5.18 -5.52
CA VAL A 100 -14.88 -6.58 -5.97
C VAL A 100 -14.85 -7.57 -4.81
N GLY A 101 -15.79 -8.52 -4.73
CA GLY A 101 -15.88 -9.40 -3.55
C GLY A 101 -16.55 -8.71 -2.36
N ALA A 102 -17.67 -8.03 -2.61
CA ALA A 102 -18.48 -7.38 -1.59
C ALA A 102 -18.87 -8.35 -0.46
N GLY A 103 -18.93 -7.85 0.77
CA GLY A 103 -19.24 -8.65 1.96
C GLY A 103 -18.05 -9.35 2.62
N SER A 104 -16.86 -9.31 2.00
CA SER A 104 -15.63 -9.78 2.65
C SER A 104 -15.17 -8.86 3.78
N SER A 105 -14.48 -9.40 4.79
CA SER A 105 -13.72 -8.60 5.76
C SER A 105 -12.31 -8.28 5.26
N ALA A 106 -11.71 -7.18 5.73
CA ALA A 106 -10.29 -6.91 5.47
C ALA A 106 -9.43 -8.07 6.02
N GLY A 107 -8.43 -8.50 5.26
CA GLY A 107 -7.61 -9.66 5.62
C GLY A 107 -8.15 -11.01 5.13
N GLN A 108 -9.40 -11.08 4.69
CA GLN A 108 -9.95 -12.31 4.12
C GLN A 108 -9.35 -12.58 2.73
N PHE A 109 -8.83 -13.80 2.52
CA PHE A 109 -8.36 -14.23 1.22
C PHE A 109 -9.53 -14.54 0.28
N LEU A 110 -9.51 -13.96 -0.92
CA LEU A 110 -10.51 -14.13 -1.97
C LEU A 110 -9.83 -14.74 -3.21
N PRO A 111 -9.89 -16.08 -3.39
CA PRO A 111 -9.19 -16.76 -4.48
C PRO A 111 -9.53 -16.21 -5.87
N GLU A 112 -10.80 -15.84 -6.11
CA GLU A 112 -11.26 -15.27 -7.37
C GLU A 112 -10.58 -13.93 -7.68
N VAL A 113 -10.31 -13.10 -6.66
CA VAL A 113 -9.61 -11.82 -6.84
C VAL A 113 -8.14 -12.07 -7.20
N ALA A 114 -7.49 -13.04 -6.54
CA ALA A 114 -6.11 -13.44 -6.88
C ALA A 114 -6.04 -13.95 -8.32
N TYR A 115 -6.98 -14.81 -8.72
CA TYR A 115 -7.06 -15.35 -10.06
C TYR A 115 -7.16 -14.25 -11.11
N LYS A 116 -8.06 -13.27 -10.93
CA LYS A 116 -8.20 -12.13 -11.85
C LYS A 116 -6.92 -11.28 -11.93
N MET A 117 -6.21 -11.09 -10.83
CA MET A 117 -4.94 -10.34 -10.84
C MET A 117 -3.82 -11.05 -11.62
N ILE A 118 -3.80 -12.38 -11.62
CA ILE A 118 -2.82 -13.19 -12.36
C ILE A 118 -3.17 -13.20 -13.85
N TYR A 119 -4.43 -13.45 -14.18
CA TYR A 119 -4.90 -13.67 -15.55
C TYR A 119 -5.39 -12.41 -16.27
N ARG A 120 -5.38 -11.26 -15.58
CA ARG A 120 -5.60 -9.93 -16.18
C ARG A 120 -7.01 -9.70 -16.73
N TYR A 121 -8.02 -10.04 -15.92
CA TYR A 121 -9.44 -9.81 -16.19
C TYR A 121 -9.97 -8.51 -15.57
#